data_AF-A0A1X2G1S3-F1
#
_entry.id   AF-A0A1X2G1S3-F1
#
_cell.length_a   1.000
_cell.length_b   1.000
_cell.length_c   1.000
_cell.angle_alpha   90.00
_cell.angle_beta   90.00
_cell.angle_gamma   90.00
#
_symmetry.space_group_name_H-M   'P 1'
#
loop_
_entity.id
_entity.type
_entity.pdbx_description
1 polymer ?
#
loop_
_entity_poly.entity_id
_entity_poly.type
_entity_poly.pdbx_seq_one_letter_code
_entity_poly.pdbx_strand_id
1 'polypeptide(L)'
;MNSLVRNNKYIIHIVLLAIYIIWILNLDYFYPFIRFKSLRLNDIFSLCIQIIPLILLINGFRFKHISAKVVNSVVSIILIVISATIVAIILFATITLNVNEAFMPIHNIRFESSSVIVYRSNYGATTDFGITVRQEKEVIKGVLLVKNLYKKHHMYDITIKKLYNNAVEINSKKIYLKQNVYFP
;
A
#
# COMPACT_ATOMS: atom_id res chain seq x y z
N MET A 1 4.88 -11.12 28.50
CA MET A 1 3.79 -10.31 27.91
C MET A 1 3.03 -9.65 29.07
N ASN A 2 3.20 -8.34 29.29
CA ASN A 2 2.81 -7.65 30.53
C ASN A 2 1.30 -7.70 30.81
N SER A 3 0.93 -7.97 32.08
CA SER A 3 -0.46 -7.99 32.57
C SER A 3 -1.22 -6.67 32.33
N LEU A 4 -0.48 -5.56 32.16
CA LEU A 4 -0.96 -4.24 31.77
C LEU A 4 -1.66 -4.19 30.41
N VAL A 5 -1.15 -4.92 29.41
CA VAL A 5 -1.74 -4.95 28.05
C VAL A 5 -3.02 -5.80 28.05
N ARG A 6 -3.06 -6.87 28.85
CA ARG A 6 -4.20 -7.80 28.91
C ARG A 6 -5.45 -7.17 29.53
N ASN A 7 -5.29 -6.23 30.46
CA ASN A 7 -6.41 -5.66 31.21
C ASN A 7 -6.93 -4.33 30.63
N ASN A 8 -6.20 -3.68 29.72
CA ASN A 8 -6.61 -2.38 29.21
C ASN A 8 -7.23 -2.48 27.81
N LYS A 9 -8.52 -2.82 27.78
CA LYS A 9 -9.35 -2.91 26.55
C LYS A 9 -9.27 -1.67 25.66
N TYR A 10 -9.01 -0.49 26.24
CA TYR A 10 -8.85 0.75 25.48
C TYR A 10 -7.49 0.82 24.77
N ILE A 11 -6.41 0.33 25.38
CA ILE A 11 -5.08 0.31 24.73
C ILE A 11 -5.10 -0.57 23.49
N ILE A 12 -5.63 -1.80 23.61
CA ILE A 12 -5.75 -2.70 22.45
C ILE A 12 -6.58 -2.04 21.34
N HIS A 13 -7.68 -1.39 21.70
CA HIS A 13 -8.54 -0.70 20.75
C HIS A 13 -7.83 0.45 20.02
N ILE A 14 -7.09 1.29 20.76
CA ILE A 14 -6.30 2.40 20.20
C ILE A 14 -5.20 1.87 19.28
N VAL A 15 -4.49 0.80 19.69
CA VAL A 15 -3.43 0.19 18.88
C VAL A 15 -3.99 -0.36 17.57
N LEU A 16 -5.10 -1.08 17.61
CA LEU A 16 -5.75 -1.59 16.41
C LEU A 16 -6.20 -0.46 15.47
N LEU A 17 -6.80 0.59 16.02
CA LEU A 17 -7.20 1.76 15.24
C LEU A 17 -5.97 2.45 14.60
N ALA A 18 -4.88 2.60 15.34
CA ALA A 18 -3.64 3.17 14.82
C ALA A 18 -3.05 2.33 13.68
N ILE A 19 -3.03 1.00 13.82
CA ILE A 19 -2.58 0.09 12.75
C ILE A 19 -3.43 0.27 11.49
N TYR A 20 -4.76 0.32 11.64
CA TYR A 20 -5.68 0.49 10.51
C TYR A 20 -5.48 1.85 9.81
N ILE A 21 -5.32 2.94 10.58
CA ILE A 21 -5.04 4.27 10.04
C ILE A 21 -3.68 4.29 9.31
N ILE A 22 -2.62 3.74 9.91
CA ILE A 22 -1.30 3.65 9.28
C ILE A 22 -1.38 2.87 7.97
N TRP A 23 -2.17 1.81 7.91
CA TRP A 23 -2.38 1.07 6.67
C TRP A 23 -3.10 1.88 5.59
N ILE A 24 -4.13 2.66 5.94
CA ILE A 24 -4.77 3.60 5.01
C ILE A 24 -3.75 4.62 4.47
N LEU A 25 -2.91 5.17 5.36
CA LEU A 25 -1.83 6.08 4.99
C LEU A 25 -0.70 5.40 4.21
N ASN A 26 -0.67 4.07 4.16
CA ASN A 26 0.27 3.29 3.37
C ASN A 26 -0.32 2.88 2.00
N LEU A 27 -1.55 3.29 1.67
CA LEU A 27 -2.09 3.12 0.32
C LEU A 27 -1.28 3.94 -0.69
N ASP A 28 -1.23 3.47 -1.94
CA ASP A 28 -0.45 3.99 -3.08
C ASP A 28 -0.59 5.52 -3.36
N TYR A 29 -1.51 6.20 -2.66
CA TYR A 29 -1.77 7.64 -2.73
C TYR A 29 -0.99 8.47 -1.70
N PHE A 30 -0.54 7.88 -0.60
CA PHE A 30 0.14 8.58 0.48
C PHE A 30 1.62 8.17 0.54
N TYR A 31 2.49 9.15 0.75
CA TYR A 31 3.94 8.98 0.73
C TYR A 31 4.52 9.16 2.13
N PRO A 32 5.45 8.31 2.58
CA PRO A 32 5.98 7.10 1.94
C PRO A 32 5.05 5.88 2.02
N PHE A 33 5.17 4.93 1.09
CA PHE A 33 4.51 3.62 1.23
C PHE A 33 5.49 2.45 1.18
N ILE A 34 5.16 1.43 1.96
CA ILE A 34 5.89 0.18 2.17
C ILE A 34 5.09 -0.93 1.50
N ARG A 35 5.78 -1.79 0.76
CA ARG A 35 5.16 -2.97 0.16
C ARG A 35 6.08 -4.18 0.22
N PHE A 36 5.52 -5.37 0.15
CA PHE A 36 6.26 -6.59 -0.09
C PHE A 36 6.70 -6.69 -1.55
N LYS A 37 7.85 -7.32 -1.77
CA LYS A 37 8.35 -7.69 -3.10
C LYS A 37 7.40 -8.66 -3.83
N SER A 38 6.71 -9.51 -3.07
CA SER A 38 5.64 -10.36 -3.59
C SER A 38 4.32 -9.61 -3.57
N LEU A 39 3.69 -9.43 -4.73
CA LEU A 39 2.36 -8.82 -4.85
C LEU A 39 1.32 -9.58 -4.02
N ARG A 40 1.36 -10.92 -4.05
CA ARG A 40 0.46 -11.76 -3.25
C ARG A 40 0.57 -11.51 -1.74
N LEU A 41 1.76 -11.22 -1.24
CA LEU A 41 1.93 -10.89 0.18
C LEU A 41 1.32 -9.53 0.53
N ASN A 42 1.30 -8.57 -0.41
CA ASN A 42 0.58 -7.32 -0.21
C ASN A 42 -0.93 -7.56 -0.11
N ASP A 43 -1.48 -8.40 -0.98
CA ASP A 43 -2.91 -8.74 -0.97
C ASP A 43 -3.31 -9.45 0.32
N ILE A 44 -2.55 -10.48 0.72
CA ILE A 44 -2.79 -11.21 1.97
C ILE A 44 -2.71 -10.27 3.18
N PHE A 45 -1.66 -9.45 3.26
CA PHE A 45 -1.49 -8.50 4.36
C PHE A 45 -2.64 -7.48 4.41
N SER A 46 -3.05 -6.96 3.25
CA SER A 46 -4.19 -6.05 3.12
C SER A 46 -5.47 -6.70 3.62
N LEU A 47 -5.76 -7.95 3.20
CA LEU A 47 -6.92 -8.71 3.66
C LEU A 47 -6.92 -8.94 5.17
N CYS A 48 -5.77 -9.26 5.77
CA CYS A 48 -5.65 -9.40 7.22
C CYS A 48 -6.01 -8.09 7.95
N ILE A 49 -5.65 -6.94 7.40
CA ILE A 49 -5.95 -5.64 8.00
C ILE A 49 -7.44 -5.28 7.90
N GLN A 50 -8.13 -5.73 6.86
CA GLN A 50 -9.59 -5.52 6.71
C GLN A 50 -10.42 -6.22 7.82
N ILE A 51 -9.82 -7.12 8.60
CA ILE A 51 -10.48 -7.76 9.75
C ILE A 51 -10.52 -6.81 10.97
N ILE A 52 -9.63 -5.82 11.04
CA ILE A 52 -9.49 -4.95 12.22
C ILE A 52 -10.80 -4.24 12.60
N PRO A 53 -11.58 -3.66 11.68
CA PRO A 53 -12.85 -3.01 12.05
C PRO A 53 -13.87 -3.93 12.72
N LEU A 54 -13.89 -5.22 12.36
CA LEU A 54 -14.72 -6.20 13.06
C LEU A 54 -14.24 -6.43 14.50
N ILE A 55 -12.92 -6.52 14.70
CA ILE A 55 -12.31 -6.65 16.02
C ILE A 55 -12.58 -5.39 16.86
N LEU A 56 -12.52 -4.19 16.27
CA LEU A 56 -12.86 -2.93 16.93
C LEU A 56 -14.33 -2.92 17.40
N LEU A 57 -15.25 -3.41 16.57
CA LEU A 57 -16.66 -3.55 16.94
C LEU A 57 -16.84 -4.50 18.14
N ILE A 58 -16.28 -5.71 18.05
CA ILE A 58 -16.37 -6.73 19.13
C ILE A 58 -15.76 -6.21 20.43
N ASN A 59 -14.59 -5.56 20.35
CA ASN A 59 -13.93 -4.99 21.53
C ASN A 59 -14.73 -3.83 22.14
N GLY A 60 -15.38 -3.00 21.32
CA GLY A 60 -16.14 -1.86 21.81
C GLY A 60 -17.40 -2.24 22.60
N PHE A 61 -17.99 -3.42 22.35
CA PHE A 61 -19.09 -3.92 23.18
C PHE A 61 -18.68 -4.16 24.65
N ARG A 62 -17.37 -4.29 24.92
CA ARG A 62 -16.81 -4.42 26.28
C ARG A 62 -16.65 -3.07 26.99
N PHE A 63 -16.94 -1.93 26.37
CA PHE A 63 -16.84 -0.62 27.01
C PHE A 63 -17.86 -0.47 28.15
N LYS A 64 -17.50 0.28 29.20
CA LYS A 64 -18.36 0.42 30.39
C LYS A 64 -19.58 1.30 30.10
N HIS A 65 -19.39 2.39 29.35
CA HIS A 65 -20.41 3.39 29.10
C HIS A 65 -21.19 3.10 27.82
N ILE A 66 -22.52 3.23 27.87
CA ILE A 66 -23.39 3.02 26.71
C ILE A 66 -23.09 3.98 25.57
N SER A 67 -22.79 5.25 25.88
CA SER A 67 -22.40 6.26 24.90
C SER A 67 -21.17 5.84 24.11
N ALA A 68 -20.13 5.36 24.81
CA ALA A 68 -18.91 4.86 24.17
C ALA A 68 -19.18 3.63 23.30
N LYS A 69 -20.10 2.73 23.71
CA LYS A 69 -20.51 1.60 22.87
C LYS A 69 -21.19 2.07 21.58
N VAL A 70 -22.14 2.99 21.68
CA VAL A 70 -22.88 3.52 20.52
C VAL A 70 -21.94 4.19 19.54
N VAL A 71 -21.09 5.12 20.01
CA VAL A 71 -20.11 5.81 19.16
C VAL A 71 -19.16 4.81 18.49
N ASN A 72 -18.63 3.85 19.25
CA ASN A 72 -17.77 2.81 18.70
C ASN A 72 -18.46 1.98 17.62
N SER A 73 -19.70 1.55 17.87
CA SER A 73 -20.44 0.72 16.92
C SER A 73 -20.69 1.46 15.62
N VAL A 74 -21.12 2.72 15.68
CA VAL A 74 -21.33 3.55 14.48
C VAL A 74 -20.04 3.68 13.67
N VAL A 75 -18.92 4.06 14.32
CA VAL A 75 -17.62 4.21 13.65
C VAL A 75 -17.16 2.87 13.07
N SER A 76 -17.25 1.79 13.84
CA SER A 76 -16.79 0.47 13.39
C SER A 76 -17.62 -0.06 12.22
N ILE A 77 -18.94 0.17 12.21
CA ILE A 77 -19.81 -0.22 11.08
C ILE A 77 -19.40 0.51 9.80
N ILE A 78 -19.14 1.82 9.88
CA ILE A 78 -18.64 2.60 8.72
C ILE A 78 -17.33 2.01 8.20
N LEU A 79 -16.39 1.72 9.11
CA LEU A 79 -15.10 1.11 8.75
C LEU A 79 -15.25 -0.30 8.17
N ILE A 80 -16.21 -1.10 8.66
CA ILE A 80 -16.53 -2.44 8.13
C ILE A 80 -17.06 -2.33 6.70
N VAL A 81 -17.96 -1.38 6.41
CA VAL A 81 -18.47 -1.17 5.05
C VAL A 81 -17.33 -0.82 4.10
N ILE A 82 -16.45 0.11 4.49
CA ILE A 82 -15.27 0.48 3.69
C ILE A 82 -14.36 -0.74 3.49
N SER A 83 -14.11 -1.51 4.55
CA SER A 83 -13.28 -2.71 4.49
C SER A 83 -13.87 -3.75 3.54
N ALA A 84 -15.17 -3.99 3.60
CA ALA A 84 -15.86 -4.93 2.73
C ALA A 84 -15.73 -4.52 1.25
N THR A 85 -15.84 -3.23 0.93
CA THR A 85 -15.59 -2.72 -0.43
C THR A 85 -14.16 -3.00 -0.87
N ILE A 86 -13.16 -2.75 -0.01
CA ILE A 86 -11.75 -3.02 -0.33
C ILE A 86 -11.51 -4.52 -0.55
N VAL A 87 -12.05 -5.38 0.31
CA VAL A 87 -11.98 -6.85 0.15
C VAL A 87 -12.57 -7.26 -1.19
N ALA A 88 -13.74 -6.73 -1.56
CA ALA A 88 -14.38 -7.05 -2.83
C ALA A 88 -13.50 -6.65 -4.03
N ILE A 89 -12.86 -5.47 -3.98
CA ILE A 89 -11.92 -5.00 -5.02
C ILE A 89 -10.72 -5.95 -5.13
N ILE A 90 -10.10 -6.31 -4.01
CA ILE A 90 -8.92 -7.20 -4.01
C ILE A 90 -9.27 -8.58 -4.54
N LEU A 91 -10.39 -9.16 -4.09
CA LEU A 91 -10.84 -10.48 -4.55
C LEU A 91 -11.19 -10.45 -6.04
N PHE A 92 -11.92 -9.43 -6.49
CA PHE A 92 -12.23 -9.26 -7.90
C PHE A 92 -10.96 -9.18 -8.75
N ALA A 93 -10.00 -8.33 -8.37
CA ALA A 93 -8.73 -8.21 -9.07
C ALA A 93 -7.94 -9.53 -9.08
N THR A 94 -7.93 -10.27 -7.97
CA THR A 94 -7.20 -11.54 -7.85
C THR A 94 -7.80 -12.65 -8.74
N ILE A 95 -9.13 -12.66 -8.89
CA ILE A 95 -9.85 -13.67 -9.69
C ILE A 95 -9.82 -13.32 -11.18
N THR A 96 -9.95 -12.04 -11.52
CA THR A 96 -10.15 -11.59 -12.91
C THR A 96 -8.86 -11.19 -13.61
N LEU A 97 -7.87 -10.70 -12.87
CA LEU A 97 -6.61 -10.24 -13.44
C LEU A 97 -5.52 -11.25 -13.10
N ASN A 98 -4.75 -11.65 -14.12
CA ASN A 98 -3.47 -12.28 -13.86
C ASN A 98 -2.58 -11.22 -13.18
N VAL A 99 -2.32 -11.37 -11.88
CA VAL A 99 -1.58 -10.39 -11.05
C VAL A 99 -0.22 -10.03 -11.66
N ASN A 100 0.40 -10.98 -12.38
CA ASN A 100 1.68 -10.77 -13.07
C ASN A 100 1.55 -9.88 -14.31
N GLU A 101 0.37 -9.83 -14.92
CA GLU A 101 0.07 -8.99 -16.08
C GLU A 101 -0.45 -7.61 -15.64
N ALA A 102 -1.17 -7.55 -14.51
CA ALA A 102 -1.79 -6.33 -14.01
C ALA A 102 -0.80 -5.22 -13.64
N PHE A 103 0.39 -5.59 -13.18
CA PHE A 103 1.45 -4.65 -12.83
C PHE A 103 2.82 -5.24 -13.19
N MET A 104 3.09 -5.33 -14.49
CA MET A 104 4.26 -6.01 -15.03
C MET A 104 5.49 -5.09 -15.04
N PRO A 105 6.62 -5.47 -14.41
CA PRO A 105 7.86 -4.73 -14.57
C PRO A 105 8.38 -4.88 -16.00
N ILE A 106 8.58 -3.77 -16.71
CA ILE A 106 9.08 -3.76 -18.08
C ILE A 106 10.55 -3.33 -18.17
N HIS A 107 11.00 -2.41 -17.31
CA HIS A 107 12.39 -1.96 -17.24
C HIS A 107 12.87 -1.82 -15.80
N ASN A 108 14.15 -2.12 -15.56
CA ASN A 108 14.79 -1.99 -14.26
C ASN A 108 16.16 -1.32 -14.42
N ILE A 109 16.31 -0.14 -13.83
CA ILE A 109 17.57 0.59 -13.74
C ILE A 109 18.09 0.46 -12.32
N ARG A 110 19.21 -0.26 -12.15
CA ARG A 110 19.84 -0.46 -10.84
C ARG A 110 20.75 0.72 -10.47
N PHE A 111 20.65 1.12 -9.21
CA PHE A 111 21.55 2.02 -8.49
C PHE A 111 22.15 1.25 -7.31
N GLU A 112 23.16 1.83 -6.64
CA GLU A 112 23.89 1.16 -5.55
C GLU A 112 22.96 0.70 -4.41
N SER A 113 22.01 1.55 -4.01
CA SER A 113 21.13 1.31 -2.85
C SER A 113 19.64 1.19 -3.19
N SER A 114 19.27 1.37 -4.46
CA SER A 114 17.86 1.35 -4.91
C SER A 114 17.75 0.96 -6.38
N SER A 115 16.54 0.72 -6.85
CA SER A 115 16.25 0.46 -8.26
C SER A 115 15.15 1.40 -8.74
N VAL A 116 15.25 1.89 -9.96
CA VAL A 116 14.14 2.55 -10.65
C VAL A 116 13.49 1.54 -11.57
N ILE A 117 12.26 1.16 -11.26
CA ILE A 117 11.51 0.14 -11.99
C ILE A 117 10.34 0.80 -12.70
N VAL A 118 10.21 0.50 -13.98
CA VAL A 118 9.08 0.88 -14.81
C VAL A 118 8.11 -0.27 -14.84
N TYR A 119 6.87 0.00 -14.46
CA TYR A 119 5.76 -0.93 -14.51
C TYR A 119 4.77 -0.52 -15.57
N ARG A 120 4.38 -1.50 -16.39
CA ARG A 120 3.21 -1.41 -17.23
C ARG A 120 2.03 -1.97 -16.44
N SER A 121 1.02 -1.15 -16.24
CA SER A 121 -0.23 -1.59 -15.63
C SER A 121 -1.21 -2.04 -16.71
N ASN A 122 -1.81 -3.22 -16.55
CA ASN A 122 -2.84 -3.76 -17.44
C ASN A 122 -4.07 -4.19 -16.62
N TYR A 123 -5.05 -3.30 -16.48
CA TYR A 123 -6.23 -3.58 -15.66
C TYR A 123 -7.37 -4.29 -16.43
N GLY A 124 -7.10 -4.82 -17.63
CA GLY A 124 -8.03 -5.69 -18.37
C GLY A 124 -8.81 -5.00 -19.50
N ALA A 125 -9.87 -5.67 -19.96
CA ALA A 125 -10.50 -5.49 -21.28
C ALA A 125 -11.05 -4.10 -21.64
N THR A 126 -11.25 -3.20 -20.67
CA THR A 126 -11.80 -1.85 -20.90
C THR A 126 -10.88 -0.72 -20.43
N THR A 127 -9.69 -1.05 -19.89
CA THR A 127 -8.76 -0.05 -19.34
C THR A 127 -7.45 -0.08 -20.14
N ASP A 128 -7.13 1.05 -20.78
CA ASP A 128 -5.87 1.17 -21.52
C ASP A 128 -4.67 0.99 -20.59
N PHE A 129 -3.55 0.55 -21.19
CA PHE A 129 -2.29 0.44 -20.48
C PHE A 129 -1.90 1.75 -19.81
N GLY A 130 -1.29 1.62 -18.64
CA GLY A 130 -0.68 2.72 -17.92
C GLY A 130 0.79 2.45 -17.64
N ILE A 131 1.55 3.51 -17.40
CA ILE A 131 2.95 3.41 -17.00
C ILE A 131 3.13 4.07 -15.64
N THR A 132 3.75 3.32 -14.73
CA THR A 132 4.16 3.80 -13.42
C THR A 132 5.66 3.58 -13.25
N VAL A 133 6.41 4.64 -12.95
CA VAL A 133 7.84 4.56 -12.66
C VAL A 133 8.03 4.75 -11.16
N ARG A 134 8.74 3.80 -10.54
CA ARG A 134 8.96 3.75 -9.09
C ARG A 134 10.43 3.71 -8.76
N GLN A 135 10.84 4.44 -7.74
CA GLN A 135 12.08 4.18 -7.03
C GLN A 135 11.79 3.21 -5.89
N GLU A 136 12.51 2.10 -5.83
CA GLU A 136 12.32 1.02 -4.86
C GLU A 136 13.63 0.72 -4.14
N LYS A 137 13.57 0.64 -2.81
CA LYS A 137 14.70 0.24 -1.97
C LYS A 137 14.27 -0.90 -1.06
N GLU A 138 14.99 -2.00 -1.09
CA GLU A 138 14.80 -3.09 -0.14
C GLU A 138 15.37 -2.65 1.22
N VAL A 139 14.50 -2.50 2.22
CA VAL A 139 14.89 -2.05 3.57
C VAL A 139 15.22 -3.25 4.44
N ILE A 140 14.41 -4.31 4.33
CA ILE A 140 14.67 -5.64 4.87
C ILE A 140 14.28 -6.66 3.81
N LYS A 141 14.80 -7.89 3.93
CA LYS A 141 14.58 -8.94 2.93
C LYS A 141 13.07 -9.13 2.66
N GLY A 142 12.66 -8.87 1.42
CA GLY A 142 11.27 -8.98 0.96
C GLY A 142 10.38 -7.75 1.18
N VAL A 143 10.86 -6.70 1.83
CA VAL A 143 10.10 -5.45 2.10
C VAL A 143 10.77 -4.26 1.43
N LEU A 144 9.98 -3.56 0.62
CA LEU A 144 10.39 -2.45 -0.22
C LEU A 144 9.80 -1.14 0.31
N LEU A 145 10.66 -0.14 0.44
CA LEU A 145 10.25 1.26 0.51
C LEU A 145 10.15 1.79 -0.92
N VAL A 146 8.99 2.35 -1.26
CA VAL A 146 8.66 2.68 -2.64
C VAL A 146 8.20 4.11 -2.77
N LYS A 147 8.64 4.78 -3.84
CA LYS A 147 8.21 6.11 -4.24
C LYS A 147 7.85 6.14 -5.71
N ASN A 148 6.65 6.61 -6.03
CA ASN A 148 6.30 6.88 -7.42
C ASN A 148 7.06 8.13 -7.89
N LEU A 149 7.82 7.99 -8.98
CA LEU A 149 8.51 9.09 -9.66
C LEU A 149 7.64 9.66 -10.79
N TYR A 150 6.85 8.80 -11.41
CA TYR A 150 5.98 9.13 -12.54
C TYR A 150 4.80 8.16 -12.59
N LYS A 151 3.61 8.66 -12.92
CA LYS A 151 2.42 7.83 -13.16
C LYS A 151 1.60 8.49 -14.26
N LYS A 152 1.31 7.75 -15.31
CA LYS A 152 0.42 8.21 -16.39
C LYS A 152 -0.47 7.07 -16.87
N HIS A 153 -1.76 7.36 -16.96
CA HIS A 153 -2.78 6.48 -17.55
C HIS A 153 -2.82 6.68 -19.06
N HIS A 154 -3.26 5.67 -19.81
CA HIS A 154 -3.33 5.71 -21.28
C HIS A 154 -1.95 5.99 -21.93
N MET A 155 -0.95 5.20 -21.57
CA MET A 155 0.41 5.32 -22.10
C MET A 155 0.99 3.93 -22.38
N TYR A 156 1.47 3.74 -23.62
CA TYR A 156 1.99 2.46 -24.11
C TYR A 156 3.51 2.38 -24.04
N ASP A 157 4.17 3.50 -24.32
CA ASP A 157 5.63 3.60 -24.35
C ASP A 157 6.15 4.68 -23.42
N ILE A 158 7.36 4.49 -22.90
CA ILE A 158 8.07 5.47 -22.09
C ILE A 158 9.54 5.47 -22.46
N THR A 159 10.12 6.66 -22.57
CA THR A 159 11.57 6.78 -22.70
C THR A 159 12.15 7.03 -21.32
N ILE A 160 12.99 6.10 -20.85
CA ILE A 160 13.74 6.25 -19.62
C ILE A 160 15.23 6.08 -19.88
N LYS A 161 16.05 7.01 -19.37
CA LYS A 161 17.51 6.94 -19.48
C LYS A 161 18.15 7.17 -18.13
N LYS A 162 19.22 6.42 -17.84
CA LYS A 162 20.10 6.70 -16.70
C LYS A 162 21.05 7.83 -17.11
N LEU A 163 21.07 8.92 -16.33
CA LEU A 163 21.94 10.06 -16.62
C LEU A 163 23.23 10.01 -15.80
N TYR A 164 23.14 9.68 -14.51
CA TYR A 164 24.26 9.65 -13.55
C TYR A 164 23.97 8.64 -12.42
N ASN A 165 24.81 8.58 -11.37
CA ASN A 165 24.63 7.70 -10.22
C ASN A 165 23.38 8.01 -9.35
N ASN A 166 22.70 9.13 -9.57
CA ASN A 166 21.54 9.54 -8.79
C ASN A 166 20.44 10.22 -9.63
N ALA A 167 20.43 10.04 -10.94
CA ALA A 167 19.46 10.71 -11.81
C ALA A 167 18.96 9.82 -12.93
N VAL A 168 17.66 9.94 -13.20
CA VAL A 168 16.99 9.36 -14.36
C VAL A 168 16.32 10.45 -15.17
N GLU A 169 16.29 10.27 -16.48
CA GLU A 169 15.48 11.07 -17.40
C GLU A 169 14.25 10.27 -17.76
N ILE A 170 13.06 10.85 -17.59
CA ILE A 170 11.78 10.25 -17.95
C ILE A 170 11.08 11.21 -18.91
N ASN A 171 10.86 10.80 -20.16
CA ASN A 171 10.23 11.63 -21.21
C ASN A 171 10.83 13.06 -21.26
N SER A 172 12.15 13.16 -21.36
CA SER A 172 12.90 14.41 -21.41
C SER A 172 12.89 15.25 -20.12
N LYS A 173 12.30 14.73 -19.02
CA LYS A 173 12.32 15.36 -17.71
C LYS A 173 13.33 14.68 -16.79
N LYS A 174 14.31 15.44 -16.29
CA LYS A 174 15.29 14.96 -15.32
C LYS A 174 14.68 14.84 -13.93
N ILE A 175 14.88 13.70 -13.28
CA ILE A 175 14.46 13.42 -11.90
C ILE A 175 15.68 12.97 -11.10
N TYR A 176 15.96 13.68 -10.01
CA TYR A 176 16.99 13.29 -9.04
C TYR A 176 16.42 12.30 -8.02
N LEU A 177 17.17 11.22 -7.83
CA LEU A 177 16.88 10.16 -6.88
C LEU A 177 17.50 10.49 -5.54
N LYS A 178 16.77 10.24 -4.47
CA LYS A 178 17.30 10.33 -3.11
C LYS A 178 17.90 8.99 -2.69
N GLN A 179 18.97 8.97 -1.90
CA GLN A 179 19.67 7.73 -1.54
C GLN A 179 18.78 6.76 -0.76
N ASN A 180 17.87 7.31 0.05
CA ASN A 180 16.93 6.58 0.89
C ASN A 180 15.48 6.75 0.43
N VAL A 181 15.27 6.92 -0.89
CA VAL A 181 13.96 7.10 -1.55
C VAL A 181 13.26 8.43 -1.18
N TYR A 182 13.01 8.65 0.11
CA TYR A 182 12.40 9.85 0.68
C TYR A 182 13.38 10.73 1.43
N PHE A 183 14.40 10.13 2.05
CA PHE A 183 15.41 10.83 2.82
C PHE A 183 16.65 11.06 1.97
N PRO A 184 17.35 12.20 2.18
CA PRO A 184 18.65 12.43 1.54
C PRO A 184 19.58 11.24 1.71
#